data_AF-A0A7S3LQG8-F1
#
_entry.id   AF-A0A7S3LQG8-F1
#
_cell.length_a   1.000
_cell.length_b   1.000
_cell.length_c   1.000
_cell.angle_alpha   90.00
_cell.angle_beta   90.00
_cell.angle_gamma   90.00
#
_symmetry.space_group_name_H-M   'P 1'
#
loop_
_entity.id
_entity.type
_entity.pdbx_description
1 polymer ?
#
loop_
_entity_poly.entity_id
_entity_poly.type
_entity_poly.pdbx_seq_one_letter_code
_entity_poly.pdbx_strand_id
1 'polypeptide(L)'
;MIMPNKDRTKLKFYREYLYKFSSDTEADVYFYQPGNESEHLKFFHHVGVNDEGINCTEHLCIADIYKVDMKFLSEEKLSMKWRVKGPQKDYAIETLMVKEKKSNSG
;
A
#
# COMPACT_ATOMS: atom_id res chain seq x y z
N MET A 1 -1.35 3.87 16.71
CA MET A 1 -0.70 5.14 17.12
C MET A 1 -0.67 6.07 15.93
N ILE A 2 -1.33 7.23 15.97
CA ILE A 2 -1.21 8.25 14.91
C ILE A 2 0.08 9.00 15.20
N MET A 3 1.03 9.03 14.26
CA MET A 3 2.17 9.97 14.37
C MET A 3 1.74 11.29 13.74
N PRO A 4 1.39 12.33 14.54
CA PRO A 4 1.05 13.61 13.96
C PRO A 4 2.30 14.22 13.33
N ASN A 5 2.28 14.39 12.01
CA ASN A 5 3.30 15.19 11.34
C ASN A 5 3.08 16.66 11.74
N LYS A 6 4.09 17.31 12.33
CA LYS A 6 3.99 18.68 12.86
C LYS A 6 3.98 19.77 11.78
N ASP A 7 4.25 19.44 10.51
CA ASP A 7 4.40 20.41 9.42
C ASP A 7 3.34 20.22 8.32
N ARG A 8 2.06 20.07 8.73
CA ARG A 8 0.90 19.77 7.85
C ARG A 8 0.67 20.80 6.73
N THR A 9 1.25 22.00 6.82
CA THR A 9 0.98 23.14 5.93
C THR A 9 1.76 23.11 4.61
N LYS A 10 2.72 22.18 4.44
CA LYS A 10 3.58 22.12 3.25
C LYS A 10 3.17 21.10 2.19
N LEU A 11 2.22 20.22 2.47
CA LEU A 11 1.82 19.17 1.55
C LEU A 11 0.56 19.57 0.77
N LYS A 12 0.63 19.50 -0.57
CA LYS A 12 -0.55 19.69 -1.44
C LYS A 12 -1.64 18.65 -1.19
N PHE A 13 -1.27 17.50 -0.64
CA PHE A 13 -2.18 16.42 -0.29
C PHE A 13 -1.68 15.69 0.95
N TYR A 14 -2.57 15.46 1.90
CA TYR A 14 -2.29 14.76 3.15
C TYR A 14 -3.51 13.92 3.52
N ARG A 15 -3.27 12.70 4.02
CA ARG A 15 -4.33 11.79 4.45
C ARG A 15 -3.86 10.97 5.64
N GLU A 16 -4.74 10.79 6.61
CA GLU A 16 -4.49 10.00 7.81
C GLU A 16 -5.20 8.65 7.72
N TYR A 17 -4.66 7.66 8.40
CA TYR A 17 -5.17 6.29 8.42
C TYR A 17 -5.10 5.71 9.83
N LEU A 18 -6.02 4.79 10.10
CA LEU A 18 -5.96 3.90 11.27
C LEU A 18 -5.64 2.50 10.78
N TYR A 19 -4.80 1.78 11.53
CA TYR A 19 -4.52 0.38 11.26
C TYR A 19 -4.91 -0.48 12.46
N LYS A 20 -5.28 -1.73 12.18
CA LYS A 20 -5.58 -2.75 13.18
C LYS A 20 -4.90 -4.05 12.75
N PHE A 21 -4.06 -4.59 13.63
CA PHE A 21 -3.50 -5.93 13.42
C PHE A 21 -4.60 -6.98 13.53
N SER A 22 -4.68 -7.86 12.53
CA SER A 22 -5.50 -9.09 12.56
C SER A 22 -4.68 -10.29 13.03
N SER A 23 -3.36 -10.22 12.88
CA SER A 23 -2.37 -11.20 13.38
C SER A 23 -1.01 -10.52 13.62
N ASP A 24 0.02 -11.29 13.96
CA ASP A 24 1.41 -10.79 14.07
C ASP A 24 2.00 -10.35 12.72
N THR A 25 1.41 -10.81 11.61
CA THR A 25 1.92 -10.59 10.26
C THR A 25 0.95 -9.85 9.35
N GLU A 26 -0.25 -9.51 9.83
CA GLU A 26 -1.31 -8.91 9.04
C GLU A 26 -1.95 -7.71 9.73
N ALA A 27 -2.28 -6.69 8.94
CA ALA A 27 -3.04 -5.53 9.39
C ALA A 27 -4.01 -5.02 8.33
N ASP A 28 -5.19 -4.62 8.79
CA ASP A 28 -6.14 -3.84 8.00
C ASP A 28 -5.93 -2.35 8.26
N VAL A 29 -6.11 -1.54 7.22
CA VAL A 29 -5.96 -0.09 7.26
C VAL A 29 -7.21 0.58 6.73
N TYR A 30 -7.62 1.62 7.44
CA TYR A 30 -8.87 2.34 7.27
C TYR A 30 -8.59 3.84 7.16
N PHE A 31 -9.41 4.55 6.40
CA PHE A 31 -9.32 6.01 6.31
C PHE A 31 -9.63 6.67 7.66
N TYR A 32 -8.79 7.62 8.07
CA TYR A 32 -9.05 8.48 9.23
C TYR A 32 -9.40 9.89 8.78
N GLN A 33 -10.70 10.13 8.58
CA GLN A 33 -11.24 11.44 8.17
C GLN A 33 -12.37 11.90 9.11
N PRO A 34 -12.07 12.25 10.37
CA PRO A 34 -13.11 12.71 11.30
C PRO A 34 -13.83 13.94 10.70
N GLY A 35 -15.15 13.88 10.59
CA GLY A 35 -15.99 14.90 9.95
C GLY A 35 -16.48 14.55 8.53
N ASN A 36 -16.02 13.45 7.94
CA ASN A 36 -16.58 12.88 6.71
C ASN A 36 -17.13 11.48 6.97
N GLU A 37 -18.40 11.37 7.36
CA GLU A 37 -19.03 10.10 7.74
C GLU A 37 -18.99 9.02 6.65
N SER A 38 -19.03 9.42 5.37
CA SER A 38 -19.02 8.47 4.25
C SER A 38 -17.67 7.78 4.02
N GLU A 39 -16.58 8.39 4.48
CA GLU A 39 -15.21 7.92 4.26
C GLU A 39 -14.50 7.58 5.57
N HIS A 40 -14.91 8.12 6.72
CA HIS A 40 -14.31 7.80 8.01
C HIS A 40 -14.47 6.31 8.32
N LEU A 41 -13.35 5.64 8.66
CA LEU A 41 -13.27 4.20 8.92
C LEU A 41 -13.62 3.29 7.74
N LYS A 42 -13.74 3.82 6.53
CA LYS A 42 -13.86 2.99 5.33
C LYS A 42 -12.55 2.25 5.09
N PHE A 43 -12.65 0.97 4.74
CA PHE A 43 -11.52 0.12 4.44
C PHE A 43 -10.70 0.68 3.28
N PHE A 44 -9.39 0.74 3.44
CA PHE A 44 -8.45 1.24 2.44
C PHE A 44 -7.58 0.12 1.87
N HIS A 45 -6.88 -0.61 2.74
CA HIS A 45 -6.13 -1.78 2.32
C HIS A 45 -5.97 -2.81 3.44
N HIS A 46 -5.65 -4.03 3.04
CA HIS A 46 -5.09 -5.07 3.90
C HIS A 46 -3.62 -5.24 3.53
N VAL A 47 -2.76 -5.40 4.52
CA VAL A 47 -1.33 -5.69 4.34
C VAL A 47 -1.00 -6.93 5.15
N GLY A 48 -0.48 -7.96 4.48
CA GLY A 48 0.08 -9.14 5.12
C GLY A 48 1.52 -9.36 4.68
N VAL A 49 2.36 -9.83 5.59
CA VAL A 49 3.72 -10.30 5.31
C VAL A 49 3.74 -11.81 5.50
N ASN A 50 4.19 -12.58 4.52
CA ASN A 50 4.43 -14.01 4.76
C ASN A 50 5.89 -14.29 5.12
N ASP A 51 6.19 -15.55 5.46
CA ASP A 51 7.54 -16.01 5.85
C ASP A 51 8.62 -15.79 4.77
N GLU A 52 8.21 -15.56 3.51
CA GLU A 52 9.10 -15.25 2.38
C GLU A 52 9.33 -13.73 2.21
N GLY A 53 8.79 -12.90 3.11
CA GLY A 53 8.84 -11.44 3.03
C GLY A 53 7.94 -10.87 1.93
N ILE A 54 6.95 -11.65 1.47
CA ILE A 54 6.01 -11.21 0.45
C ILE A 54 4.92 -10.39 1.10
N ASN A 55 4.82 -9.13 0.68
CA ASN A 55 3.69 -8.29 1.01
C ASN A 55 2.52 -8.66 0.11
N CYS A 56 1.48 -9.25 0.69
CA CYS A 56 0.17 -9.39 0.08
C CYS A 56 -0.63 -8.14 0.46
N THR A 57 -0.77 -7.21 -0.48
CA THR A 57 -1.59 -6.02 -0.25
C THR A 57 -2.85 -6.09 -1.11
N GLU A 58 -4.00 -5.97 -0.46
CA GLU A 58 -5.28 -5.77 -1.13
C GLU A 58 -5.72 -4.33 -0.92
N HIS A 59 -5.85 -3.56 -1.99
CA HIS A 59 -6.27 -2.18 -1.97
C HIS A 59 -7.59 -2.01 -2.72
N LEU A 60 -8.60 -1.51 -2.03
CA LEU A 60 -9.88 -1.18 -2.65
C LEU A 60 -9.81 0.24 -3.23
N CYS A 61 -9.93 0.35 -4.55
CA CYS A 61 -9.98 1.60 -5.27
C CYS A 61 -11.37 1.78 -5.91
N ILE A 62 -12.27 2.45 -5.20
CA ILE A 62 -13.66 2.68 -5.63
C ILE A 62 -14.40 1.35 -5.86
N ALA A 63 -14.45 0.86 -7.09
CA ALA A 63 -15.10 -0.40 -7.49
C ALA A 63 -14.10 -1.49 -7.90
N ASP A 64 -12.81 -1.16 -7.93
CA ASP A 64 -11.74 -2.05 -8.33
C ASP A 64 -11.00 -2.57 -7.10
N ILE A 65 -10.65 -3.84 -7.12
CA ILE A 65 -9.78 -4.50 -6.15
C ILE A 65 -8.41 -4.69 -6.79
N TYR A 66 -7.40 -4.07 -6.19
CA TYR A 66 -6.00 -4.23 -6.57
C TYR A 66 -5.36 -5.16 -5.55
N LYS A 67 -4.92 -6.34 -6.00
CA LYS A 67 -4.08 -7.23 -5.18
C LYS A 67 -2.67 -7.19 -5.71
N VAL A 68 -1.67 -7.10 -4.84
CA VAL A 68 -0.26 -7.18 -5.24
C VAL A 68 0.47 -8.24 -4.45
N ASP A 69 1.19 -9.09 -5.19
CA ASP A 69 2.19 -10.00 -4.66
C ASP A 69 3.57 -9.34 -4.86
N MET A 70 4.26 -9.00 -3.78
CA MET A 70 5.59 -8.36 -3.84
C MET A 70 6.68 -9.34 -3.45
N LYS A 71 7.75 -9.49 -4.25
CA LYS A 71 8.86 -10.39 -3.93
C LYS A 71 10.20 -9.70 -4.14
N PHE A 72 11.04 -9.69 -3.10
CA PHE A 72 12.45 -9.33 -3.27
C PHE A 72 13.16 -10.45 -4.04
N LEU A 73 13.70 -10.10 -5.22
CA LEU A 73 14.52 -11.02 -6.02
C LEU A 73 15.99 -10.92 -5.62
N SER A 74 16.41 -9.78 -5.08
CA SER A 74 17.71 -9.52 -4.46
C SER A 74 17.62 -8.25 -3.60
N GLU A 75 18.70 -7.85 -2.93
CA GLU A 75 18.78 -6.58 -2.20
C GLU A 75 18.53 -5.33 -3.06
N GLU A 76 18.66 -5.47 -4.39
CA GLU A 76 18.54 -4.38 -5.35
C GLU A 76 17.30 -4.51 -6.25
N LYS A 77 16.55 -5.61 -6.14
CA LYS A 77 15.45 -5.92 -7.07
C LYS A 77 14.19 -6.35 -6.32
N LEU A 78 13.09 -5.70 -6.67
CA LEU A 78 11.75 -5.99 -6.15
C LEU A 78 10.81 -6.24 -7.33
N SER A 79 10.21 -7.42 -7.36
CA SER A 79 9.15 -7.78 -8.30
C SER A 79 7.79 -7.51 -7.67
N MET A 80 6.86 -6.97 -8.45
CA MET A 80 5.48 -6.75 -8.03
C MET A 80 4.55 -7.29 -9.10
N LYS A 81 3.65 -8.19 -8.71
CA LYS A 81 2.61 -8.71 -9.59
C LYS A 81 1.25 -8.23 -9.09
N TRP A 82 0.66 -7.30 -9.82
CA TRP A 82 -0.66 -6.77 -9.54
C TRP A 82 -1.72 -7.57 -10.27
N ARG A 83 -2.83 -7.83 -9.59
CA ARG A 83 -4.07 -8.34 -10.17
C ARG A 83 -5.16 -7.31 -9.90
N VAL A 84 -5.76 -6.78 -10.95
CA VAL A 84 -6.77 -5.73 -10.86
C VAL A 84 -8.09 -6.32 -11.32
N LYS A 85 -9.09 -6.33 -10.43
CA LYS A 85 -10.43 -6.82 -10.72
C LYS A 85 -11.48 -5.77 -10.39
N GLY A 86 -12.38 -5.49 -11.32
CA GLY A 86 -13.52 -4.62 -11.13
C GLY A 86 -14.53 -4.78 -12.26
N PRO A 87 -15.62 -4.00 -12.28
CA PRO A 87 -16.70 -4.16 -13.26
C PRO A 87 -16.26 -4.09 -14.72
N GLN A 88 -15.18 -3.36 -15.01
CA GLN A 88 -14.63 -3.18 -16.35
C GLN A 88 -13.14 -3.56 -16.47
N LYS A 89 -12.56 -4.12 -15.40
CA LYS A 89 -11.13 -4.43 -15.33
C LYS A 89 -10.94 -5.87 -14.89
N ASP A 90 -10.20 -6.63 -15.68
CA ASP A 90 -9.67 -7.94 -15.28
C ASP A 90 -8.34 -8.14 -15.99
N TYR A 91 -7.27 -7.69 -15.35
CA TYR A 91 -5.93 -7.77 -15.91
C TYR A 91 -4.86 -7.87 -14.83
N ALA A 92 -3.65 -8.23 -15.26
CA ALA A 92 -2.47 -8.27 -14.42
C ALA A 92 -1.44 -7.23 -14.90
N ILE A 93 -0.68 -6.69 -13.96
CA ILE A 93 0.50 -5.86 -14.24
C ILE A 93 1.69 -6.53 -13.57
N GLU A 94 2.78 -6.71 -14.30
CA GLU A 94 4.05 -7.15 -13.73
C GLU A 94 5.05 -6.00 -13.79
N THR A 95 5.63 -5.67 -12.64
CA THR A 95 6.57 -4.57 -12.48
C THR A 95 7.85 -5.10 -11.85
N LEU A 96 8.99 -4.74 -12.44
CA LEU A 96 10.30 -4.94 -11.84
C LEU A 96 10.89 -3.60 -11.44
N MET A 97 11.08 -3.40 -10.14
CA MET A 97 11.81 -2.26 -9.61
C MET A 97 13.28 -2.64 -9.44
N VAL A 98 14.18 -1.77 -9.90
CA VAL A 98 15.62 -1.90 -9.74
C VAL A 98 16.13 -0.68 -8.99
N LYS A 99 16.85 -0.90 -7.89
CA LYS A 99 17.45 0.16 -7.09
C LYS A 99 18.48 0.91 -7.95
N GLU A 100 18.33 2.22 -8.07
CA GLU A 100 19.33 3.06 -8.73
C GLU A 100 20.62 3.07 -7.89
N LYS A 101 21.74 2.70 -8.50
CA LYS A 101 23.06 2.91 -7.90
C LYS A 101 23.39 4.38 -8.10
N LYS A 102 23.52 5.14 -7.02
CA LYS A 102 24.11 6.48 -7.10
C LYS A 102 25.48 6.33 -7.76
N SER A 103 25.61 6.84 -8.98
CA SER A 103 26.91 6.98 -9.61
C SER A 103 27.62 8.09 -8.86
N ASN A 104 28.69 7.76 -8.14
CA ASN A 104 29.63 8.80 -7.70
C ASN A 104 30.30 9.35 -8.95
N SER A 105 29.72 10.39 -9.55
CA SER A 105 30.47 11.32 -10.38
C SER A 105 31.43 12.06 -9.45
N GLY A 106 32.67 11.54 -9.39
CA GLY A 106 33.82 12.18 -8.75
C GLY A 106 34.33 13.38 -9.54
#